data_AF-A0A2E8E375-F1
#
_entry.id   AF-A0A2E8E375-F1
#
_cell.length_a   1.000
_cell.length_b   1.000
_cell.length_c   1.000
_cell.angle_alpha   90.00
_cell.angle_beta   90.00
_cell.angle_gamma   90.00
#
_symmetry.space_group_name_H-M   'P 1'
#
loop_
_entity.id
_entity.type
_entity.pdbx_description
1 polymer ?
#
loop_
_entity_poly.entity_id
_entity_poly.type
_entity_poly.pdbx_seq_one_letter_code
_entity_poly.pdbx_strand_id
1 'polypeptide(L)'
;MRVLPTSVDTASAEFRANRDAMRQLDQDLEARRERARAGGGEPATTRHRDHGKLPVRDRLTHLLDPDTPFLELSALAAGGMYDEAAPGAGLVTGIGRVSGRQVMVVANDATVKGGTYYPITVKKHLRAQQVALENRLPCVYLVDSGGAFLPMQADVFPDREHFGRIFYNQARLSAEGVPQIAVVMGSCTAGGAYVPAMSDETIIVKGTGTIFLGGPPLVKAATGEEVSAEELGGADVHTRLSGVADYCAENDLDALQIARTVVSTLHAAPAAPVDRTSPEDPRYDPDEIGGIVGADLRRQYDVREVLARLVDGSRFDEFKSRYGPTLVTGFARIHD
;
A
#
# COMPACT_ATOMS: atom_id res chain seq x y z
N MET A 1 -35.74 0.45 6.44
CA MET A 1 -35.22 -0.47 5.41
C MET A 1 -35.81 -1.86 5.63
N ARG A 2 -36.04 -2.64 4.56
CA ARG A 2 -36.65 -3.98 4.65
C ARG A 2 -35.56 -5.05 4.67
N VAL A 3 -35.79 -6.12 5.41
CA VAL A 3 -34.90 -7.27 5.43
C VAL A 3 -35.05 -8.02 4.10
N LEU A 4 -33.94 -8.29 3.42
CA LEU A 4 -33.92 -9.15 2.25
C LEU A 4 -34.17 -10.60 2.69
N PRO A 5 -35.19 -11.30 2.15
CA PRO A 5 -35.34 -12.72 2.40
C PRO A 5 -34.28 -13.50 1.60
N THR A 6 -33.80 -14.61 2.17
CA THR A 6 -32.98 -15.58 1.45
C THR A 6 -33.86 -16.67 0.85
N SER A 7 -33.55 -17.06 -0.38
CA SER A 7 -34.07 -18.25 -1.07
C SER A 7 -33.00 -19.34 -1.22
N VAL A 8 -31.78 -19.05 -0.78
CA VAL A 8 -30.61 -19.94 -0.91
C VAL A 8 -30.76 -21.15 0.00
N ASP A 9 -30.73 -22.34 -0.59
CA ASP A 9 -30.55 -23.61 0.12
C ASP A 9 -29.06 -23.98 0.15
N THR A 10 -28.42 -23.76 1.29
CA THR A 10 -27.00 -24.07 1.52
C THR A 10 -26.72 -25.59 1.54
N ALA A 11 -27.76 -26.42 1.67
CA ALA A 11 -27.69 -27.87 1.58
C ALA A 11 -27.98 -28.41 0.16
N SER A 12 -28.22 -27.55 -0.82
CA SER A 12 -28.36 -27.98 -2.21
C SER A 12 -27.01 -28.49 -2.77
N ALA A 13 -27.08 -29.48 -3.67
CA ALA A 13 -25.88 -29.95 -4.37
C ALA A 13 -25.23 -28.84 -5.21
N GLU A 14 -26.08 -27.96 -5.74
CA GLU A 14 -25.70 -26.79 -6.52
C GLU A 14 -24.86 -25.80 -5.69
N PHE A 15 -25.35 -25.39 -4.52
CA PHE A 15 -24.62 -24.47 -3.64
C PHE A 15 -23.27 -25.04 -3.20
N ARG A 16 -23.23 -26.34 -2.84
CA ARG A 16 -21.97 -27.01 -2.47
C ARG A 16 -20.97 -27.00 -3.61
N ALA A 17 -21.39 -27.33 -4.83
CA ALA A 17 -20.51 -27.33 -6.00
C ALA A 17 -19.96 -25.93 -6.29
N ASN A 18 -20.79 -24.89 -6.22
CA ASN A 18 -20.36 -23.49 -6.38
C ASN A 18 -19.34 -23.09 -5.32
N ARG A 19 -19.65 -23.38 -4.04
CA ARG A 19 -18.80 -23.04 -2.89
C ARG A 19 -17.44 -23.73 -3.00
N ASP A 20 -17.42 -25.01 -3.36
CA ASP A 20 -16.18 -25.76 -3.49
C ASP A 20 -15.32 -25.25 -4.66
N ALA A 21 -15.94 -24.86 -5.78
CA ALA A 21 -15.24 -24.23 -6.89
C ALA A 21 -14.67 -22.85 -6.51
N MET A 22 -15.42 -22.02 -5.79
CA MET A 22 -14.94 -20.71 -5.31
C MET A 22 -13.78 -20.87 -4.32
N ARG A 23 -13.88 -21.83 -3.40
CA ARG A 23 -12.80 -22.14 -2.44
C ARG A 23 -11.49 -22.50 -3.12
N GLN A 24 -11.52 -23.18 -4.27
CA GLN A 24 -10.31 -23.47 -5.05
C GLN A 24 -9.68 -22.18 -5.60
N LEU A 25 -10.49 -21.22 -6.05
CA LEU A 25 -10.01 -19.91 -6.52
C LEU A 25 -9.44 -19.08 -5.36
N ASP A 26 -10.08 -19.12 -4.19
CA ASP A 26 -9.57 -18.43 -2.99
C ASP A 26 -8.22 -19.00 -2.55
N GLN A 27 -8.06 -20.33 -2.60
CA GLN A 27 -6.78 -21.00 -2.30
C GLN A 27 -5.67 -20.60 -3.30
N ASP A 28 -5.99 -20.55 -4.60
CA ASP A 28 -5.03 -20.08 -5.62
C ASP A 28 -4.67 -18.60 -5.41
N LEU A 29 -5.67 -17.76 -5.10
CA LEU A 29 -5.46 -16.35 -4.77
C LEU A 29 -4.51 -16.18 -3.57
N GLU A 30 -4.73 -16.92 -2.49
CA GLU A 30 -3.89 -16.83 -1.30
C GLU A 30 -2.48 -17.37 -1.56
N ALA A 31 -2.34 -18.47 -2.31
CA ALA A 31 -1.03 -18.98 -2.72
C ALA A 31 -0.23 -17.95 -3.55
N ARG A 32 -0.89 -17.21 -4.44
CA ARG A 32 -0.26 -16.12 -5.21
C ARG A 32 0.12 -14.94 -4.31
N ARG A 33 -0.72 -14.60 -3.34
CA ARG A 33 -0.42 -13.56 -2.35
C ARG A 33 0.78 -13.93 -1.51
N GLU A 34 0.84 -15.14 -0.97
CA GLU A 34 2.00 -15.63 -0.21
C GLU A 34 3.29 -15.55 -1.01
N ARG A 35 3.25 -15.95 -2.29
CA ARG A 35 4.42 -15.82 -3.16
C ARG A 35 4.86 -14.36 -3.35
N ALA A 36 3.91 -13.44 -3.49
CA ALA A 36 4.21 -12.01 -3.57
C ALA A 36 4.71 -11.44 -2.22
N ARG A 37 4.19 -11.94 -1.08
CA ARG A 37 4.62 -11.55 0.27
C ARG A 37 6.05 -11.97 0.59
N ALA A 38 6.54 -13.05 -0.04
CA ALA A 38 7.91 -13.53 0.13
C ALA A 38 9.00 -12.59 -0.44
N GLY A 39 8.62 -11.54 -1.19
CA GLY A 39 9.55 -10.54 -1.71
C GLY A 39 10.63 -11.15 -2.61
N GLY A 40 11.89 -10.76 -2.40
CA GLY A 40 13.04 -11.29 -3.12
C GLY A 40 13.44 -12.73 -2.77
N GLY A 41 12.67 -13.40 -1.91
CA GLY A 41 12.94 -14.74 -1.38
C GLY A 41 13.97 -14.75 -0.26
N GLU A 42 14.09 -15.90 0.41
CA GLU A 42 14.88 -16.07 1.64
C GLU A 42 16.33 -15.58 1.52
N PRO A 43 17.10 -15.88 0.44
CA PRO A 43 18.48 -15.40 0.33
C PRO A 43 18.59 -13.87 0.27
N ALA A 44 17.60 -13.18 -0.32
CA ALA A 44 17.58 -11.72 -0.37
C ALA A 44 17.19 -11.13 0.99
N THR A 45 16.21 -11.74 1.68
CA THR A 45 15.78 -11.35 3.02
C THR A 45 16.88 -11.51 4.06
N THR A 46 17.64 -12.62 4.03
CA THR A 46 18.78 -12.83 4.93
C THR A 46 19.85 -11.77 4.71
N ARG A 47 20.26 -11.51 3.47
CA ARG A 47 21.24 -10.45 3.18
C ARG A 47 20.76 -9.06 3.62
N HIS A 48 19.46 -8.78 3.51
CA HIS A 48 18.88 -7.53 3.98
C HIS A 48 18.99 -7.39 5.51
N ARG A 49 18.74 -8.48 6.24
CA ARG A 49 18.92 -8.54 7.71
C ARG A 49 20.39 -8.47 8.13
N ASP A 50 21.30 -9.07 7.36
CA ASP A 50 22.75 -9.02 7.63
C ASP A 50 23.29 -7.59 7.56
N HIS A 51 22.63 -6.70 6.81
CA HIS A 51 22.91 -5.26 6.79
C HIS A 51 22.26 -4.49 7.95
N GLY A 52 21.69 -5.17 8.95
CA GLY A 52 21.05 -4.56 10.12
C GLY A 52 19.68 -3.94 9.85
N LYS A 53 19.02 -4.30 8.74
CA LYS A 53 17.76 -3.69 8.30
C LYS A 53 16.58 -4.63 8.51
N LEU A 54 15.44 -4.08 8.88
CA LEU A 54 14.18 -4.82 8.96
C LEU A 54 13.60 -5.04 7.55
N PRO A 55 13.11 -6.25 7.23
CA PRO A 55 12.27 -6.47 6.05
C PRO A 55 11.06 -5.55 6.03
N VAL A 56 10.56 -5.22 4.83
CA VAL A 56 9.48 -4.23 4.65
C VAL A 56 8.22 -4.57 5.44
N ARG A 57 7.83 -5.84 5.53
CA ARG A 57 6.64 -6.27 6.27
C ARG A 57 6.85 -6.23 7.78
N ASP A 58 8.08 -6.46 8.25
CA ASP A 58 8.45 -6.31 9.65
C ASP A 58 8.39 -4.81 10.04
N ARG A 59 8.86 -3.90 9.15
CA ARG A 59 8.71 -2.44 9.33
C ARG A 59 7.23 -2.02 9.44
N LEU A 60 6.35 -2.59 8.63
CA LEU A 60 4.91 -2.33 8.72
C LEU A 60 4.34 -2.76 10.08
N THR A 61 4.68 -3.96 10.56
CA THR A 61 4.24 -4.44 11.88
C THR A 61 4.62 -3.47 13.01
N HIS A 62 5.81 -2.87 12.95
CA HIS A 62 6.27 -1.91 13.95
C HIS A 62 5.72 -0.49 13.75
N LEU A 63 5.37 -0.11 12.53
CA LEU A 63 4.76 1.18 12.23
C LEU A 63 3.30 1.24 12.68
N LEU A 64 2.53 0.19 12.38
CA LEU A 64 1.09 0.14 12.56
C LEU A 64 0.71 0.00 14.04
N ASP A 65 -0.48 0.49 14.37
CA ASP A 65 -1.04 0.29 15.70
C ASP A 65 -1.38 -1.20 15.92
N PRO A 66 -1.08 -1.76 17.12
CA PRO A 66 -1.42 -3.14 17.45
C PRO A 66 -2.90 -3.44 17.24
N ASP A 67 -3.21 -4.65 16.77
CA ASP A 67 -4.57 -5.15 16.56
C ASP A 67 -5.43 -4.29 15.61
N THR A 68 -4.79 -3.56 14.68
CA THR A 68 -5.49 -2.79 13.64
C THR A 68 -5.32 -3.42 12.25
N PRO A 69 -6.34 -3.33 11.37
CA PRO A 69 -6.25 -3.90 10.04
C PRO A 69 -5.31 -3.08 9.13
N PHE A 70 -4.68 -3.78 8.19
CA PHE A 70 -3.96 -3.18 7.08
C PHE A 70 -4.62 -3.58 5.75
N LEU A 71 -5.19 -2.60 5.05
CA LEU A 71 -5.77 -2.80 3.73
C LEU A 71 -4.68 -2.68 2.65
N GLU A 72 -4.03 -3.79 2.34
CA GLU A 72 -2.99 -3.85 1.30
C GLU A 72 -3.59 -3.63 -0.10
N LEU A 73 -2.99 -2.74 -0.87
CA LEU A 73 -3.38 -2.41 -2.24
C LEU A 73 -2.50 -3.12 -3.25
N SER A 74 -3.13 -3.75 -4.25
CA SER A 74 -2.44 -4.35 -5.40
C SER A 74 -1.30 -5.30 -5.01
N ALA A 75 -1.55 -6.20 -4.05
CA ALA A 75 -0.56 -7.17 -3.55
C ALA A 75 0.05 -8.03 -4.67
N LEU A 76 -0.74 -8.35 -5.71
CA LEU A 76 -0.33 -9.13 -6.87
C LEU A 76 0.23 -8.29 -8.03
N ALA A 77 0.58 -7.02 -7.80
CA ALA A 77 1.20 -6.20 -8.84
C ALA A 77 2.45 -6.88 -9.40
N ALA A 78 2.64 -6.78 -10.72
CA ALA A 78 3.66 -7.48 -11.50
C ALA A 78 3.50 -9.02 -11.61
N GLY A 79 2.42 -9.62 -11.10
CA GLY A 79 2.14 -11.05 -11.31
C GLY A 79 2.00 -11.36 -12.81
N GLY A 80 2.73 -12.38 -13.30
CA GLY A 80 2.82 -12.72 -14.71
C GLY A 80 3.64 -11.74 -15.57
N MET A 81 4.37 -10.80 -14.95
CA MET A 81 5.20 -9.82 -15.66
C MET A 81 6.68 -10.04 -15.35
N TYR A 82 7.56 -9.58 -16.26
CA TYR A 82 9.01 -9.53 -16.07
C TYR A 82 9.65 -10.84 -15.58
N ASP A 83 9.16 -11.98 -16.06
CA ASP A 83 9.60 -13.31 -15.64
C ASP A 83 9.53 -13.51 -14.11
N GLU A 84 8.49 -12.97 -13.47
CA GLU A 84 8.25 -13.00 -12.01
C GLU A 84 9.36 -12.33 -11.19
N ALA A 85 10.18 -11.48 -11.81
CA ALA A 85 11.36 -10.90 -11.17
C ALA A 85 11.07 -9.76 -10.17
N ALA A 86 9.82 -9.28 -10.12
CA ALA A 86 9.41 -8.12 -9.31
C ALA A 86 8.12 -8.37 -8.51
N PRO A 87 8.05 -9.40 -7.64
CA PRO A 87 6.84 -9.73 -6.88
C PRO A 87 6.31 -8.51 -6.11
N GLY A 88 5.00 -8.32 -6.14
CA GLY A 88 4.33 -7.16 -5.54
C GLY A 88 4.75 -5.81 -6.13
N ALA A 89 5.44 -5.81 -7.28
CA ALA A 89 6.14 -4.68 -7.86
C ALA A 89 7.27 -4.09 -6.99
N GLY A 90 7.85 -4.87 -6.05
CA GLY A 90 8.90 -4.38 -5.14
C GLY A 90 8.45 -3.24 -4.22
N LEU A 91 7.14 -3.14 -3.98
CA LEU A 91 6.52 -2.06 -3.22
C LEU A 91 5.30 -2.58 -2.47
N VAL A 92 5.24 -2.38 -1.16
CA VAL A 92 4.04 -2.64 -0.36
C VAL A 92 3.32 -1.32 -0.15
N THR A 93 2.04 -1.28 -0.52
CA THR A 93 1.19 -0.08 -0.39
C THR A 93 -0.09 -0.46 0.32
N GLY A 94 -0.62 0.40 1.19
CA GLY A 94 -1.90 0.13 1.84
C GLY A 94 -2.31 1.17 2.86
N ILE A 95 -3.52 1.01 3.38
CA ILE A 95 -4.09 1.88 4.40
C ILE A 95 -4.03 1.15 5.74
N GLY A 96 -3.41 1.77 6.74
CA GLY A 96 -3.34 1.24 8.10
C GLY A 96 -3.55 2.33 9.15
N ARG A 97 -3.61 1.94 10.42
CA ARG A 97 -3.67 2.91 11.53
C ARG A 97 -2.29 3.12 12.13
N VAL A 98 -1.92 4.38 12.34
CA VAL A 98 -0.68 4.81 13.00
C VAL A 98 -1.07 5.91 13.98
N SER A 99 -0.83 5.67 15.26
CA SER A 99 -1.18 6.61 16.34
C SER A 99 -2.65 7.06 16.27
N GLY A 100 -3.56 6.10 16.04
CA GLY A 100 -5.01 6.26 15.92
C GLY A 100 -5.50 6.76 14.55
N ARG A 101 -4.59 7.12 13.64
CA ARG A 101 -4.93 7.79 12.36
C ARG A 101 -4.80 6.85 11.19
N GLN A 102 -5.75 6.90 10.26
CA GLN A 102 -5.61 6.19 8.99
C GLN A 102 -4.58 6.90 8.12
N VAL A 103 -3.56 6.17 7.67
CA VAL A 103 -2.48 6.68 6.83
C VAL A 103 -2.33 5.80 5.59
N MET A 104 -1.95 6.43 4.48
CA MET A 104 -1.44 5.71 3.31
C MET A 104 0.02 5.39 3.55
N VAL A 105 0.37 4.11 3.54
CA VAL A 105 1.77 3.66 3.62
C VAL A 105 2.25 3.26 2.23
N VAL A 106 3.44 3.71 1.86
CA VAL A 106 4.14 3.33 0.63
C VAL A 106 5.55 2.91 1.01
N ALA A 107 5.84 1.61 0.95
CA ALA A 107 7.06 1.04 1.49
C ALA A 107 7.81 0.20 0.45
N ASN A 108 9.05 0.55 0.16
CA ASN A 108 9.88 -0.21 -0.77
C ASN A 108 10.29 -1.56 -0.18
N ASP A 109 10.27 -2.60 -1.02
CA ASP A 109 10.87 -3.88 -0.69
C ASP A 109 12.27 -3.98 -1.34
N ALA A 110 13.30 -3.62 -0.56
CA ALA A 110 14.69 -3.68 -1.02
C ALA A 110 15.16 -5.11 -1.38
N THR A 111 14.46 -6.15 -0.91
CA THR A 111 14.79 -7.53 -1.27
C THR A 111 14.46 -7.83 -2.74
N VAL A 112 13.48 -7.11 -3.30
CA VAL A 112 13.05 -7.24 -4.70
C VAL A 112 13.90 -6.35 -5.59
N LYS A 113 14.94 -6.92 -6.21
CA LYS A 113 15.83 -6.21 -7.14
C LYS A 113 16.40 -4.90 -6.57
N GLY A 114 16.75 -4.90 -5.28
CA GLY A 114 17.28 -3.71 -4.61
C GLY A 114 16.24 -2.60 -4.41
N GLY A 115 14.95 -2.92 -4.47
CA GLY A 115 13.85 -1.93 -4.39
C GLY A 115 13.76 -1.04 -5.62
N THR A 116 14.34 -1.44 -6.76
CA THR A 116 14.34 -0.64 -7.98
C THR A 116 12.95 -0.53 -8.59
N TYR A 117 12.65 0.63 -9.17
CA TYR A 117 11.35 0.90 -9.76
C TYR A 117 11.26 0.36 -11.18
N TYR A 118 10.45 -0.68 -11.34
CA TYR A 118 9.91 -1.11 -12.62
C TYR A 118 8.78 -0.15 -13.07
N PRO A 119 8.37 -0.16 -14.34
CA PRO A 119 7.23 0.64 -14.81
C PRO A 119 5.98 0.45 -13.95
N ILE A 120 5.69 -0.81 -13.57
CA ILE A 120 4.54 -1.12 -12.73
C ILE A 120 4.71 -0.67 -11.27
N THR A 121 5.95 -0.55 -10.78
CA THR A 121 6.24 0.01 -9.44
C THR A 121 5.85 1.48 -9.39
N VAL A 122 6.20 2.25 -10.44
CA VAL A 122 5.77 3.65 -10.57
C VAL A 122 4.25 3.74 -10.55
N LYS A 123 3.57 2.95 -11.39
CA LYS A 123 2.10 2.93 -11.44
C LYS A 123 1.47 2.59 -10.09
N LYS A 124 2.04 1.63 -9.35
CA LYS A 124 1.56 1.25 -8.01
C LYS A 124 1.76 2.37 -6.99
N HIS A 125 2.90 3.05 -7.01
CA HIS A 125 3.17 4.22 -6.17
C HIS A 125 2.17 5.35 -6.46
N LEU A 126 2.01 5.72 -7.74
CA LEU A 126 1.07 6.77 -8.14
C LEU A 126 -0.38 6.42 -7.77
N ARG A 127 -0.78 5.15 -7.89
CA ARG A 127 -2.11 4.71 -7.45
C ARG A 127 -2.30 4.87 -5.95
N ALA A 128 -1.28 4.59 -5.13
CA ALA A 128 -1.34 4.82 -3.68
C ALA A 128 -1.52 6.31 -3.35
N GLN A 129 -0.77 7.20 -4.02
CA GLN A 129 -0.95 8.65 -3.86
C GLN A 129 -2.31 9.15 -4.33
N GLN A 130 -2.86 8.57 -5.41
CA GLN A 130 -4.21 8.89 -5.86
C GLN A 130 -5.25 8.53 -4.79
N VAL A 131 -5.15 7.34 -4.19
CA VAL A 131 -6.03 6.93 -3.09
C VAL A 131 -5.87 7.87 -1.88
N ALA A 132 -4.63 8.26 -1.56
CA ALA A 132 -4.36 9.22 -0.48
C ALA A 132 -5.00 10.58 -0.75
N LEU A 133 -4.92 11.09 -1.98
CA LEU A 133 -5.55 12.35 -2.39
C LEU A 133 -7.07 12.28 -2.29
N GLU A 134 -7.68 11.27 -2.91
CA GLU A 134 -9.14 11.09 -2.98
C GLU A 134 -9.77 10.92 -1.58
N ASN A 135 -9.01 10.40 -0.61
CA ASN A 135 -9.49 10.10 0.74
C ASN A 135 -8.84 10.96 1.84
N ARG A 136 -8.01 11.95 1.46
CA ARG A 136 -7.26 12.83 2.37
C ARG A 136 -6.47 12.09 3.45
N LEU A 137 -5.75 11.03 3.07
CA LEU A 137 -4.93 10.22 3.97
C LEU A 137 -3.50 10.79 4.05
N PRO A 138 -2.96 11.11 5.25
CA PRO A 138 -1.53 11.39 5.40
C PRO A 138 -0.69 10.25 4.81
N CYS A 139 0.41 10.59 4.16
CA CYS A 139 1.29 9.61 3.50
C CYS A 139 2.53 9.36 4.35
N VAL A 140 2.86 8.08 4.56
CA VAL A 140 4.14 7.64 5.15
C VAL A 140 4.90 6.82 4.11
N TYR A 141 6.04 7.35 3.66
CA TYR A 141 6.92 6.71 2.69
C TYR A 141 8.07 6.03 3.42
N LEU A 142 8.12 4.68 3.41
CA LEU A 142 9.28 3.93 3.89
C LEU A 142 10.23 3.69 2.72
N VAL A 143 11.21 4.58 2.58
CA VAL A 143 12.08 4.71 1.42
C VAL A 143 13.31 3.82 1.56
N ASP A 144 13.47 2.90 0.62
CA ASP A 144 14.59 1.96 0.56
C ASP A 144 14.75 1.41 -0.87
N SER A 145 15.28 2.25 -1.78
CA SER A 145 15.27 1.98 -3.21
C SER A 145 16.59 2.33 -3.89
N GLY A 146 17.10 1.38 -4.68
CA GLY A 146 18.26 1.58 -5.56
C GLY A 146 18.00 2.49 -6.77
N GLY A 147 16.81 3.08 -6.92
CA GLY A 147 16.46 3.99 -8.02
C GLY A 147 15.59 3.33 -9.10
N ALA A 148 15.66 3.84 -10.32
CA ALA A 148 14.90 3.30 -11.46
C ALA A 148 15.53 2.01 -12.01
N PHE A 149 14.69 1.08 -12.49
CA PHE A 149 15.18 -0.07 -13.24
C PHE A 149 15.65 0.35 -14.63
N LEU A 150 16.95 0.65 -14.74
CA LEU A 150 17.56 1.29 -15.92
C LEU A 150 17.27 0.60 -17.27
N PRO A 151 17.22 -0.75 -17.38
CA PRO A 151 16.88 -1.40 -18.65
C PRO A 151 15.50 -1.00 -19.20
N MET A 152 14.60 -0.50 -18.36
CA MET A 152 13.26 -0.04 -18.74
C MET A 152 13.05 1.46 -18.48
N GLN A 153 14.13 2.25 -18.43
CA GLN A 153 14.04 3.68 -18.07
C GLN A 153 13.05 4.48 -18.93
N ALA A 154 12.86 4.12 -20.20
CA ALA A 154 11.95 4.81 -21.12
C ALA A 154 10.48 4.70 -20.68
N ASP A 155 10.15 3.62 -19.97
CA ASP A 155 8.82 3.35 -19.42
C ASP A 155 8.73 3.72 -17.92
N VAL A 156 9.79 4.32 -17.37
CA VAL A 156 9.88 4.71 -15.95
C VAL A 156 10.03 6.22 -15.79
N PHE A 157 10.66 6.93 -16.73
CA PHE A 157 11.11 8.31 -16.54
C PHE A 157 10.31 9.40 -17.27
N PRO A 158 10.11 9.35 -18.61
CA PRO A 158 9.83 10.57 -19.39
C PRO A 158 8.39 11.07 -19.40
N ASP A 159 7.39 10.20 -19.24
CA ASP A 159 5.99 10.56 -19.51
C ASP A 159 5.27 11.17 -18.29
N ARG A 160 4.10 11.75 -18.51
CA ARG A 160 3.31 12.46 -17.49
C ARG A 160 3.05 11.64 -16.23
N GLU A 161 2.78 10.34 -16.37
CA GLU A 161 2.47 9.43 -15.26
C GLU A 161 3.66 8.50 -14.94
N HIS A 162 4.88 8.98 -15.20
CA HIS A 162 6.14 8.31 -14.85
C HIS A 162 6.73 8.88 -13.53
N PHE A 163 7.96 8.49 -13.19
CA PHE A 163 8.56 8.68 -11.86
C PHE A 163 8.43 10.10 -11.29
N GLY A 164 8.61 11.14 -12.11
CA GLY A 164 8.50 12.54 -11.68
C GLY A 164 7.11 12.94 -11.17
N ARG A 165 6.07 12.20 -11.53
CA ARG A 165 4.70 12.42 -11.07
C ARG A 165 4.56 12.19 -9.56
N ILE A 166 5.42 11.36 -8.97
CA ILE A 166 5.47 11.12 -7.52
C ILE A 166 5.68 12.44 -6.78
N PHE A 167 6.64 13.26 -7.24
CA PHE A 167 6.99 14.54 -6.62
C PHE A 167 5.93 15.61 -6.88
N TYR A 168 5.38 15.62 -8.09
CA TYR A 168 4.25 16.48 -8.42
C TYR A 168 3.08 16.21 -7.45
N ASN A 169 2.75 14.95 -7.21
CA ASN A 169 1.68 14.57 -6.30
C ASN A 169 2.01 14.91 -4.84
N GLN A 170 3.24 14.66 -4.37
CA GLN A 170 3.68 15.03 -3.00
C GLN A 170 3.48 16.53 -2.74
N ALA A 171 3.95 17.38 -3.67
CA ALA A 171 3.79 18.82 -3.54
C ALA A 171 2.31 19.25 -3.55
N ARG A 172 1.46 18.61 -4.35
CA ARG A 172 0.02 18.90 -4.39
C ARG A 172 -0.71 18.46 -3.12
N LEU A 173 -0.42 17.25 -2.64
CA LEU A 173 -0.97 16.72 -1.39
C LEU A 173 -0.60 17.62 -0.20
N SER A 174 0.68 17.98 -0.07
CA SER A 174 1.15 18.91 0.97
C SER A 174 0.44 20.26 0.87
N ALA A 175 0.34 20.85 -0.33
CA ALA A 175 -0.39 22.11 -0.55
C ALA A 175 -1.89 22.05 -0.21
N GLU A 176 -2.51 20.87 -0.28
CA GLU A 176 -3.89 20.62 0.14
C GLU A 176 -4.03 20.27 1.64
N GLY A 177 -2.92 20.34 2.40
CA GLY A 177 -2.88 20.03 3.82
C GLY A 177 -2.95 18.52 4.12
N VAL A 178 -2.54 17.67 3.18
CA VAL A 178 -2.39 16.22 3.39
C VAL A 178 -0.91 15.94 3.70
N PRO A 179 -0.54 15.62 4.96
CA PRO A 179 0.86 15.53 5.38
C PRO A 179 1.65 14.45 4.64
N GLN A 180 2.88 14.77 4.27
CA GLN A 180 3.85 13.90 3.59
C GLN A 180 5.03 13.60 4.53
N ILE A 181 5.21 12.35 4.93
CA ILE A 181 6.27 11.94 5.87
C ILE A 181 7.17 10.91 5.19
N ALA A 182 8.47 11.15 5.16
CA ALA A 182 9.45 10.20 4.63
C ALA A 182 10.30 9.58 5.74
N VAL A 183 10.56 8.28 5.61
CA VAL A 183 11.46 7.52 6.47
C VAL A 183 12.49 6.83 5.57
N VAL A 184 13.69 7.37 5.52
CA VAL A 184 14.80 6.87 4.69
C VAL A 184 15.56 5.81 5.47
N MET A 185 15.30 4.55 5.11
CA MET A 185 15.79 3.36 5.82
C MET A 185 16.79 2.56 4.97
N GLY A 186 17.38 3.21 3.97
CA GLY A 186 18.24 2.61 2.98
C GLY A 186 18.70 3.59 1.91
N SER A 187 19.06 3.08 0.74
CA SER A 187 19.49 3.92 -0.37
C SER A 187 18.34 4.77 -0.91
N CYS A 188 18.63 6.04 -1.23
CA CYS A 188 17.71 6.98 -1.84
C CYS A 188 18.48 7.83 -2.87
N THR A 189 18.58 7.31 -4.09
CA THR A 189 19.45 7.87 -5.14
C THR A 189 18.69 8.55 -6.28
N ALA A 190 19.33 9.55 -6.89
CA ALA A 190 18.88 10.26 -8.08
C ALA A 190 17.45 10.80 -7.93
N GLY A 191 16.53 10.38 -8.80
CA GLY A 191 15.13 10.80 -8.70
C GLY A 191 14.52 10.47 -7.34
N GLY A 192 14.88 9.33 -6.73
CA GLY A 192 14.32 8.90 -5.44
C GLY A 192 14.58 9.90 -4.31
N ALA A 193 15.68 10.66 -4.39
CA ALA A 193 16.08 11.66 -3.39
C ALA A 193 15.05 12.77 -3.18
N TYR A 194 14.16 13.01 -4.16
CA TYR A 194 13.08 13.98 -4.01
C TYR A 194 11.93 13.49 -3.12
N VAL A 195 11.79 12.17 -2.88
CA VAL A 195 10.76 11.67 -1.94
C VAL A 195 10.98 12.24 -0.53
N PRO A 196 12.18 12.10 0.09
CA PRO A 196 12.45 12.76 1.36
C PRO A 196 12.56 14.28 1.21
N ALA A 197 13.28 14.80 0.21
CA ALA A 197 13.50 16.25 0.10
C ALA A 197 12.21 17.08 -0.14
N MET A 198 11.11 16.45 -0.57
CA MET A 198 9.80 17.09 -0.76
C MET A 198 8.72 16.57 0.19
N SER A 199 9.11 15.84 1.23
CA SER A 199 8.20 15.51 2.35
C SER A 199 8.20 16.65 3.37
N ASP A 200 7.09 16.80 4.10
CA ASP A 200 6.94 17.83 5.12
C ASP A 200 7.86 17.57 6.32
N GLU A 201 8.06 16.28 6.65
CA GLU A 201 8.99 15.80 7.67
C GLU A 201 9.72 14.54 7.20
N THR A 202 11.04 14.51 7.37
CA THR A 202 11.94 13.46 6.90
C THR A 202 12.78 12.89 8.04
N ILE A 203 12.72 11.58 8.19
CA ILE A 203 13.50 10.79 9.13
C ILE A 203 14.53 9.99 8.33
N ILE A 204 15.79 9.94 8.79
CA ILE A 204 16.86 9.15 8.15
C ILE A 204 17.54 8.24 9.18
N VAL A 205 17.71 6.97 8.82
CA VAL A 205 18.39 5.98 9.66
C VAL A 205 19.90 6.12 9.50
N LYS A 206 20.61 6.29 10.60
CA LYS A 206 22.07 6.38 10.63
C LYS A 206 22.73 5.07 10.19
N GLY A 207 23.76 5.18 9.34
CA GLY A 207 24.56 4.06 8.85
C GLY A 207 23.90 3.18 7.78
N THR A 208 22.59 3.33 7.53
CA THR A 208 21.89 2.59 6.46
C THR A 208 21.17 3.53 5.49
N GLY A 209 20.62 4.64 5.98
CA GLY A 209 19.94 5.66 5.20
C GLY A 209 20.92 6.57 4.48
N THR A 210 20.72 6.78 3.18
CA THR A 210 21.51 7.72 2.38
C THR A 210 20.65 8.44 1.34
N ILE A 211 20.89 9.73 1.12
CA ILE A 211 20.18 10.57 0.14
C ILE A 211 21.20 11.27 -0.77
N PHE A 212 21.09 11.11 -2.09
CA PHE A 212 21.93 11.87 -3.01
C PHE A 212 21.35 11.90 -4.43
N LEU A 213 21.57 13.00 -5.17
CA LEU A 213 21.21 13.09 -6.59
C LEU A 213 22.11 12.22 -7.49
N GLY A 214 23.34 11.94 -7.03
CA GLY A 214 24.27 11.05 -7.69
C GLY A 214 25.07 10.30 -6.63
N GLY A 215 24.98 8.97 -6.62
CA GLY A 215 25.71 8.16 -5.64
C GLY A 215 27.21 8.10 -5.92
N PRO A 216 27.99 7.49 -5.00
CA PRO A 216 29.45 7.40 -5.13
C PRO A 216 29.95 6.90 -6.49
N PRO A 217 29.34 5.89 -7.14
CA PRO A 217 29.77 5.46 -8.47
C PRO A 217 29.67 6.57 -9.53
N LEU A 218 28.63 7.42 -9.45
CA LEU A 218 28.42 8.52 -10.39
C LEU A 218 29.37 9.68 -10.11
N VAL A 219 29.60 10.01 -8.84
CA VAL A 219 30.57 11.04 -8.42
C VAL A 219 31.97 10.69 -8.91
N LYS A 220 32.41 9.45 -8.66
CA LYS A 220 33.70 8.94 -9.13
C LYS A 220 33.82 9.00 -10.65
N ALA A 221 32.77 8.60 -11.38
CA ALA A 221 32.77 8.63 -12.84
C ALA A 221 32.83 10.05 -13.42
N ALA A 222 32.18 11.03 -12.76
CA ALA A 222 32.09 12.41 -13.24
C ALA A 222 33.30 13.28 -12.86
N THR A 223 33.88 13.05 -11.67
CA THR A 223 34.88 13.95 -11.07
C THR A 223 36.19 13.27 -10.71
N GLY A 224 36.22 11.94 -10.64
CA GLY A 224 37.36 11.17 -10.12
C GLY A 224 37.44 11.11 -8.59
N GLU A 225 36.55 11.80 -7.87
CA GLU A 225 36.51 11.80 -6.41
C GLU A 225 36.02 10.46 -5.85
N GLU A 226 36.73 9.93 -4.85
CA GLU A 226 36.31 8.74 -4.10
C GLU A 226 35.76 9.18 -2.74
N VAL A 227 34.47 8.93 -2.54
CA VAL A 227 33.73 9.28 -1.32
C VAL A 227 32.81 8.12 -0.94
N SER A 228 32.67 7.82 0.35
CA SER A 228 31.71 6.81 0.78
C SER A 228 30.26 7.31 0.69
N ALA A 229 29.28 6.40 0.72
CA ALA A 229 27.87 6.77 0.70
C ALA A 229 27.46 7.59 1.94
N GLU A 230 28.04 7.26 3.11
CA GLU A 230 27.78 7.98 4.37
C GLU A 230 28.38 9.40 4.36
N GLU A 231 29.60 9.56 3.85
CA GLU A 231 30.24 10.87 3.73
C GLU A 231 29.56 11.76 2.68
N LEU A 232 29.02 11.15 1.62
CA LEU A 232 28.36 11.89 0.54
C LEU A 232 26.95 12.37 0.92
N GLY A 233 26.19 11.53 1.62
CA GLY A 233 24.78 11.79 1.88
C GLY A 233 24.17 10.93 2.97
N GLY A 234 24.94 10.59 4.00
CA GLY A 234 24.45 9.85 5.17
C GLY A 234 23.59 10.69 6.11
N ALA A 235 23.18 10.08 7.22
CA ALA A 235 22.31 10.71 8.20
C ALA A 235 22.93 11.97 8.83
N ASP A 236 24.23 11.94 9.16
CA ASP A 236 24.92 13.10 9.74
C ASP A 236 24.96 14.28 8.76
N VAL A 237 25.24 14.02 7.48
CA VAL A 237 25.25 15.06 6.42
C VAL A 237 23.88 15.74 6.33
N HIS A 238 22.80 14.97 6.37
CA HIS A 238 21.46 15.51 6.15
C HIS A 238 20.79 16.12 7.37
N THR A 239 21.16 15.70 8.58
CA THR A 239 20.56 16.20 9.82
C THR A 239 21.39 17.27 10.52
N ARG A 240 22.70 17.37 10.22
CA ARG A 240 23.60 18.36 10.83
C ARG A 240 24.08 19.45 9.88
N LEU A 241 24.27 19.15 8.59
CA LEU A 241 24.91 20.07 7.65
C LEU A 241 23.92 20.68 6.65
N SER A 242 23.19 19.84 5.91
CA SER A 242 22.34 20.30 4.81
C SER A 242 20.89 20.60 5.20
N GLY A 243 20.36 19.93 6.22
CA GLY A 243 18.95 20.06 6.63
C GLY A 243 17.94 19.43 5.67
N VAL A 244 18.38 18.47 4.83
CA VAL A 244 17.47 17.70 3.96
C VAL A 244 16.64 16.68 4.77
N ALA A 245 17.13 16.27 5.94
CA ALA A 245 16.40 15.41 6.87
C ALA A 245 16.29 16.10 8.24
N ASP A 246 15.16 15.91 8.90
CA ASP A 246 14.80 16.59 10.14
C ASP A 246 15.16 15.75 11.38
N TYR A 247 15.13 14.42 11.24
CA TYR A 247 15.37 13.49 12.34
C TYR A 247 16.44 12.46 11.99
N CYS A 248 17.43 12.30 12.87
CA CYS A 248 18.43 11.25 12.82
C CYS A 248 17.99 10.09 13.71
N ALA A 249 17.69 8.94 13.13
CA ALA A 249 17.30 7.73 13.85
C ALA A 249 18.48 6.76 13.98
N GLU A 250 18.60 6.06 15.11
CA GLU A 250 19.73 5.16 15.35
C GLU A 250 19.59 3.81 14.62
N ASN A 251 18.36 3.38 14.33
CA ASN A 251 18.06 2.15 13.58
C ASN A 251 16.61 2.17 13.05
N ASP A 252 16.21 1.11 12.35
CA ASP A 252 14.86 0.98 11.79
C ASP A 252 13.74 1.10 12.84
N LEU A 253 13.88 0.52 14.04
CA LEU A 253 12.85 0.58 15.08
C LEU A 253 12.68 1.99 15.63
N ASP A 254 13.80 2.69 15.86
CA ASP A 254 13.81 4.08 16.31
C ASP A 254 13.15 4.99 15.25
N ALA A 255 13.49 4.82 13.97
CA ALA A 255 12.89 5.58 12.88
C ALA A 255 11.37 5.40 12.80
N LEU A 256 10.87 4.17 13.00
CA LEU A 256 9.44 3.88 13.00
C LEU A 256 8.74 4.49 14.22
N GLN A 257 9.41 4.51 15.38
CA GLN A 257 8.89 5.18 16.57
C GLN A 257 8.82 6.71 16.39
N ILE A 258 9.82 7.32 15.75
CA ILE A 258 9.80 8.73 15.39
C ILE A 258 8.66 9.00 14.40
N ALA A 259 8.49 8.15 13.37
CA ALA A 259 7.40 8.29 12.39
C ALA A 259 6.01 8.21 13.06
N ARG A 260 5.82 7.30 14.02
CA ARG A 260 4.60 7.22 14.84
C ARG A 260 4.37 8.50 15.63
N THR A 261 5.43 9.07 16.19
CA THR A 261 5.41 10.34 16.94
C THR A 261 4.99 11.49 16.03
N VAL A 262 5.63 11.64 14.86
CA VAL A 262 5.26 12.64 13.85
C VAL A 262 3.78 12.55 13.50
N VAL A 263 3.29 11.34 13.16
CA VAL A 263 1.87 11.11 12.84
C VAL A 263 0.94 11.51 14.01
N SER A 264 1.36 11.29 15.26
CA SER A 264 0.57 11.67 16.44
C SER A 264 0.38 13.18 16.58
N THR A 265 1.32 14.00 16.08
CA THR A 265 1.27 15.46 16.16
C THR A 265 0.43 16.12 15.07
N LEU A 266 0.09 15.37 14.01
CA LEU A 266 -0.71 15.90 12.90
C LEU A 266 -2.06 16.43 13.40
N HIS A 267 -2.59 17.47 12.76
CA HIS A 267 -3.92 17.97 13.10
C HIS A 267 -4.98 16.89 12.87
N ALA A 268 -5.98 16.80 13.77
CA ALA A 268 -7.11 15.89 13.57
C ALA A 268 -7.87 16.29 12.30
N ALA A 269 -8.03 15.36 11.36
CA ALA A 269 -8.98 15.57 10.27
C ALA A 269 -10.39 15.61 10.89
N PRO A 270 -11.24 16.57 10.50
CA PRO A 270 -12.63 16.55 10.94
C PRO A 270 -13.27 15.24 10.49
N ALA A 271 -13.99 14.57 11.40
CA ALA A 271 -14.73 13.38 11.06
C ALA A 271 -15.72 13.71 9.92
N ALA A 272 -15.77 12.85 8.90
CA ALA A 272 -16.78 13.01 7.87
C ALA A 272 -18.17 12.98 8.54
N PRO A 273 -19.08 13.92 8.20
CA PRO A 273 -20.41 13.98 8.79
C PRO A 273 -21.29 12.89 8.15
N VAL A 274 -20.97 11.64 8.47
CA VAL A 274 -21.78 10.48 8.08
C VAL A 274 -22.76 10.22 9.21
N ASP A 275 -24.04 10.09 8.86
CA ASP A 275 -25.08 9.65 9.80
C ASP A 275 -24.82 8.19 10.17
N ARG A 276 -24.11 7.95 11.27
CA ARG A 276 -23.71 6.62 11.74
C ARG A 276 -24.71 6.04 12.71
N THR A 277 -24.85 4.71 12.70
CA THR A 277 -25.68 3.97 13.64
C THR A 277 -24.81 3.01 14.47
N SER A 278 -25.40 2.02 15.13
CA SER A 278 -24.61 0.92 15.67
C SER A 278 -24.47 -0.14 14.58
N PRO A 279 -23.24 -0.62 14.28
CA PRO A 279 -23.05 -1.69 13.31
C PRO A 279 -23.83 -2.94 13.72
N GLU A 280 -24.41 -3.63 12.72
CA GLU A 280 -25.08 -4.91 12.90
C GLU A 280 -24.57 -5.91 11.87
N ASP A 281 -24.25 -7.13 12.29
CA ASP A 281 -23.89 -8.19 11.36
C ASP A 281 -25.05 -8.48 10.37
N PRO A 282 -24.74 -8.90 9.13
CA PRO A 282 -25.75 -9.44 8.23
C PRO A 282 -26.46 -10.65 8.86
N ARG A 283 -27.73 -10.87 8.52
CA ARG A 283 -28.52 -12.02 9.03
C ARG A 283 -28.09 -13.36 8.46
N TYR A 284 -27.33 -13.34 7.37
CA TYR A 284 -26.86 -14.52 6.65
C TYR A 284 -25.34 -14.48 6.62
N ASP A 285 -24.71 -15.66 6.68
CA ASP A 285 -23.26 -15.78 6.75
C ASP A 285 -22.60 -15.26 5.45
N PRO A 286 -21.68 -14.29 5.52
CA PRO A 286 -20.92 -13.80 4.37
C PRO A 286 -20.17 -14.90 3.60
N ASP A 287 -19.76 -15.99 4.27
CA ASP A 287 -19.07 -17.11 3.62
C ASP A 287 -19.97 -17.88 2.64
N GLU A 288 -21.29 -17.64 2.66
CA GLU A 288 -22.23 -18.22 1.70
C GLU A 288 -22.13 -17.58 0.30
N ILE A 289 -21.50 -16.40 0.15
CA ILE A 289 -21.38 -15.69 -1.14
C ILE A 289 -20.74 -16.58 -2.22
N GLY A 290 -19.72 -17.36 -1.87
CA GLY A 290 -19.07 -18.27 -2.82
C GLY A 290 -19.99 -19.37 -3.35
N GLY A 291 -20.95 -19.83 -2.52
CA GLY A 291 -21.97 -20.81 -2.93
C GLY A 291 -23.10 -20.21 -3.79
N ILE A 292 -23.29 -18.90 -3.74
CA ILE A 292 -24.30 -18.16 -4.52
C ILE A 292 -23.75 -17.81 -5.90
N VAL A 293 -22.58 -17.16 -5.94
CA VAL A 293 -21.98 -16.66 -7.19
C VAL A 293 -21.38 -17.81 -8.00
N GLY A 294 -20.65 -18.71 -7.33
CA GLY A 294 -19.93 -19.80 -7.99
C GLY A 294 -18.86 -19.33 -8.97
N ALA A 295 -18.27 -20.28 -9.71
CA ALA A 295 -17.16 -20.02 -10.64
C ALA A 295 -17.59 -19.95 -12.13
N ASP A 296 -18.84 -20.31 -12.45
CA ASP A 296 -19.34 -20.26 -13.83
C ASP A 296 -19.90 -18.88 -14.18
N LEU A 297 -19.15 -18.14 -15.01
CA LEU A 297 -19.48 -16.78 -15.45
C LEU A 297 -20.77 -16.68 -16.28
N ARG A 298 -21.30 -17.79 -16.80
CA ARG A 298 -22.54 -17.80 -17.59
C ARG A 298 -23.78 -17.94 -16.72
N ARG A 299 -23.61 -18.38 -15.46
CA ARG A 299 -24.74 -18.63 -14.58
C ARG A 299 -25.28 -17.31 -14.04
N GLN A 300 -26.61 -17.18 -14.07
CA GLN A 300 -27.30 -16.07 -13.43
C GLN A 300 -27.63 -16.42 -11.98
N TYR A 301 -27.62 -15.41 -11.12
CA TYR A 301 -28.05 -15.47 -9.73
C TYR A 301 -28.72 -14.14 -9.37
N ASP A 302 -29.51 -14.11 -8.29
CA ASP A 302 -30.06 -12.86 -7.78
C ASP A 302 -29.02 -12.13 -6.93
N VAL A 303 -28.58 -10.95 -7.38
CA VAL A 303 -27.59 -10.12 -6.65
C VAL A 303 -28.09 -9.70 -5.26
N ARG A 304 -29.41 -9.73 -5.01
CA ARG A 304 -29.98 -9.48 -3.68
C ARG A 304 -29.48 -10.48 -2.64
N GLU A 305 -29.17 -11.71 -3.04
CA GLU A 305 -28.60 -12.72 -2.14
C GLU A 305 -27.17 -12.34 -1.69
N VAL A 306 -26.40 -11.68 -2.56
CA VAL A 306 -25.09 -11.12 -2.19
C VAL A 306 -25.28 -9.91 -1.28
N LEU A 307 -26.17 -8.99 -1.63
CA LEU A 307 -26.46 -7.80 -0.80
C LEU A 307 -26.89 -8.19 0.63
N ALA A 308 -27.74 -9.21 0.76
CA ALA A 308 -28.21 -9.71 2.05
C ALA A 308 -27.08 -10.21 2.97
N ARG A 309 -25.90 -10.51 2.43
CA ARG A 309 -24.71 -11.00 3.14
C ARG A 309 -23.62 -9.94 3.33
N LEU A 310 -23.88 -8.71 2.87
CA LEU A 310 -22.93 -7.59 2.97
C LEU A 310 -23.45 -6.43 3.82
N VAL A 311 -24.76 -6.18 3.83
CA VAL A 311 -25.35 -5.00 4.47
C VAL A 311 -25.87 -5.28 5.87
N ASP A 312 -25.84 -4.25 6.73
CA ASP A 312 -26.17 -4.36 8.15
C ASP A 312 -27.59 -4.91 8.37
N GLY A 313 -27.70 -5.98 9.16
CA GLY A 313 -28.96 -6.67 9.44
C GLY A 313 -29.69 -7.19 8.20
N SER A 314 -28.99 -7.35 7.07
CA SER A 314 -29.52 -7.71 5.74
C SER A 314 -30.62 -6.76 5.26
N ARG A 315 -30.57 -5.49 5.66
CA ARG A 315 -31.59 -4.50 5.33
C ARG A 315 -31.23 -3.70 4.10
N PHE A 316 -32.11 -3.73 3.11
CA PHE A 316 -31.98 -2.99 1.85
C PHE A 316 -33.32 -2.38 1.47
N ASP A 317 -33.34 -1.09 1.17
CA ASP A 317 -34.51 -0.39 0.66
C ASP A 317 -34.37 -0.20 -0.85
N GLU A 318 -34.97 -1.15 -1.60
CA GLU A 318 -34.81 -1.24 -3.04
C GLU A 318 -35.58 -0.15 -3.78
N PHE A 319 -34.87 0.63 -4.59
CA PHE A 319 -35.42 1.67 -5.44
C PHE A 319 -35.81 1.10 -6.81
N LYS A 320 -37.01 1.45 -7.28
CA LYS A 320 -37.56 1.02 -8.59
C LYS A 320 -37.54 -0.51 -8.81
N SER A 321 -37.83 -1.30 -7.76
CA SER A 321 -37.81 -2.77 -7.81
C SER A 321 -38.67 -3.43 -8.92
N ARG A 322 -39.62 -2.70 -9.50
CA ARG A 322 -40.50 -3.15 -10.59
C ARG A 322 -40.13 -2.60 -11.98
N TYR A 323 -39.06 -1.84 -12.11
CA TYR A 323 -38.65 -1.18 -13.37
C TYR A 323 -37.18 -1.43 -13.66
N GLY A 324 -36.86 -1.93 -14.86
CA GLY A 324 -35.48 -2.25 -15.24
C GLY A 324 -34.82 -3.30 -14.33
N PRO A 325 -35.43 -4.49 -14.16
CA PRO A 325 -35.03 -5.46 -13.12
C PRO A 325 -33.63 -6.05 -13.29
N THR A 326 -32.94 -5.75 -14.40
CA THR A 326 -31.55 -6.14 -14.67
C THR A 326 -30.54 -5.30 -13.89
N LEU A 327 -30.95 -4.20 -13.24
CA LEU A 327 -30.11 -3.37 -12.38
C LEU A 327 -30.80 -3.15 -11.04
N VAL A 328 -30.23 -3.72 -9.98
CA VAL A 328 -30.73 -3.55 -8.61
C VAL A 328 -30.08 -2.31 -8.01
N THR A 329 -30.90 -1.40 -7.48
CA THR A 329 -30.45 -0.16 -6.81
C THR A 329 -31.22 0.05 -5.52
N GLY A 330 -30.62 0.70 -4.53
CA GLY A 330 -31.29 0.94 -3.26
C GLY A 330 -30.35 1.47 -2.19
N PHE A 331 -30.89 1.62 -0.99
CA PHE A 331 -30.19 2.16 0.17
C PHE A 331 -29.96 1.07 1.22
N ALA A 332 -28.77 1.09 1.83
CA ALA A 332 -28.36 0.21 2.91
C ALA A 332 -27.31 0.90 3.80
N ARG A 333 -26.96 0.24 4.90
CA ARG A 333 -25.83 0.60 5.77
C ARG A 333 -24.81 -0.54 5.76
N ILE A 334 -23.53 -0.20 5.91
CA ILE A 334 -22.42 -1.16 5.98
C ILE A 334 -21.44 -0.65 7.02
N HIS A 335 -21.34 -1.35 8.15
CA HIS A 335 -20.38 -1.06 9.21
C HIS A 335 -20.40 0.43 9.65
N ASP A 336 -21.62 0.97 9.77
CA ASP A 336 -21.92 2.37 10.14
C ASP A 336 -22.10 2.53 11.65
#